data_AF-A0A9P7BJP6-F1
#
_entry.id   AF-A0A9P7BJP6-F1
#
_cell.length_a   1.000
_cell.length_b   1.000
_cell.length_c   1.000
_cell.angle_alpha   90.00
_cell.angle_beta   90.00
_cell.angle_gamma   90.00
#
_symmetry.space_group_name_H-M   'P 1'
#
loop_
_entity.id
_entity.type
_entity.pdbx_description
1 polymer ?
#
loop_
_entity_poly.entity_id
_entity_poly.type
_entity_poly.pdbx_seq_one_letter_code
_entity_poly.pdbx_strand_id
1 'polypeptide(L)'
;MPHTWIGAEYGRTLFGMLMREDDDALSLLPGTPPSWVASEGRSVERLPPSYGSVQMQARQRDGALVVTLGDGLRNGTAVKVWGPQRTIPKLVRGDGRPVADFDAEGVRLAKPFGTLEACW
;
A
#
# COMPACT_ATOMS: atom_id res chain seq x y z
N MET A 1 -11.88 -26.62 -22.74
CA MET A 1 -12.46 -25.42 -22.10
C MET A 1 -11.32 -24.57 -21.58
N PRO A 2 -11.25 -23.27 -21.86
CA PRO A 2 -10.02 -22.51 -21.64
C PRO A 2 -9.77 -22.30 -20.13
N HIS A 3 -8.56 -22.64 -19.70
CA HIS A 3 -8.05 -22.67 -18.33
C HIS A 3 -7.74 -21.26 -17.75
N THR A 4 -8.33 -20.21 -18.32
CA THR A 4 -8.08 -18.79 -18.02
C THR A 4 -8.94 -18.24 -16.87
N TRP A 5 -10.01 -18.93 -16.47
CA TRP A 5 -10.89 -18.47 -15.37
C TRP A 5 -10.17 -18.55 -14.01
N ILE A 6 -9.46 -19.64 -13.73
CA ILE A 6 -8.73 -19.80 -12.47
C ILE A 6 -7.62 -18.74 -12.33
N GLY A 7 -6.93 -18.41 -13.42
CA GLY A 7 -5.90 -17.36 -13.41
C GLY A 7 -6.43 -15.98 -13.01
N ALA A 8 -7.65 -15.63 -13.42
CA ALA A 8 -8.28 -14.36 -13.07
C ALA A 8 -8.62 -14.26 -11.57
N GLU A 9 -9.10 -15.35 -10.96
CA GLU A 9 -9.45 -15.40 -9.53
C GLU A 9 -8.21 -15.34 -8.62
N TYR A 10 -7.12 -16.01 -9.03
CA TYR A 10 -5.83 -15.88 -8.35
C TYR A 10 -5.29 -14.45 -8.42
N GLY A 11 -5.32 -13.83 -9.60
CA GLY A 11 -4.91 -12.43 -9.78
C GLY A 11 -5.71 -11.48 -8.87
N ARG A 12 -7.04 -11.56 -8.90
CA ARG A 12 -7.93 -10.72 -8.08
C ARG A 12 -7.66 -10.84 -6.58
N THR A 13 -7.40 -12.06 -6.11
CA THR A 13 -7.09 -12.31 -4.68
C THR A 13 -5.75 -11.68 -4.28
N LEU A 14 -4.70 -11.86 -5.09
CA LEU A 14 -3.39 -11.25 -4.85
C LEU A 14 -3.46 -9.72 -4.87
N PHE A 15 -4.19 -9.16 -5.83
CA PHE A 15 -4.41 -7.72 -5.89
C PHE A 15 -5.17 -7.20 -4.67
N GLY A 16 -6.21 -7.91 -4.20
CA GLY A 16 -6.94 -7.55 -2.98
C GLY A 16 -6.10 -7.60 -1.69
N MET A 17 -4.96 -8.29 -1.68
CA MET A 17 -3.98 -8.28 -0.58
C MET A 17 -3.03 -7.07 -0.66
N LEU A 18 -2.77 -6.57 -1.86
CA LEU A 18 -1.86 -5.46 -2.14
C LEU A 18 -2.58 -4.11 -2.16
N MET A 19 -3.82 -4.08 -2.63
CA MET A 19 -4.62 -2.87 -2.82
C MET A 19 -6.11 -3.20 -2.76
N ARG A 20 -6.88 -2.36 -2.07
CA ARG A 20 -8.34 -2.46 -2.03
C ARG A 20 -8.95 -1.07 -2.06
N GLU A 21 -10.00 -0.89 -2.86
CA GLU A 21 -10.88 0.27 -2.75
C GLU A 21 -11.83 0.01 -1.59
N ASP A 22 -11.68 0.76 -0.49
CA ASP A 22 -12.65 0.81 0.60
C ASP A 22 -13.53 2.06 0.44
N ASP A 23 -14.60 2.16 1.25
CA ASP A 23 -15.62 3.21 1.10
C ASP A 23 -15.07 4.64 1.23
N ASP A 24 -14.00 4.82 2.01
CA ASP A 24 -13.51 6.14 2.42
C ASP A 24 -12.03 6.39 2.06
N ALA A 25 -11.31 5.38 1.57
CA ALA A 25 -9.90 5.46 1.18
C ALA A 25 -9.47 4.32 0.26
N LEU A 26 -8.35 4.53 -0.43
CA LEU A 26 -7.60 3.45 -1.05
C LEU A 26 -6.71 2.77 -0.01
N SER A 27 -6.98 1.51 0.32
CA SER A 27 -6.15 0.70 1.20
C SER A 27 -4.97 0.08 0.44
N LEU A 28 -3.76 0.31 0.92
CA LEU A 28 -2.51 -0.27 0.45
C LEU A 28 -2.00 -1.31 1.45
N LEU A 29 -1.58 -2.47 0.94
CA LEU A 29 -1.06 -3.61 1.69
C LEU A 29 -2.03 -4.24 2.73
N PRO A 30 -3.37 -4.21 2.59
CA PRO A 30 -4.30 -4.63 3.65
C PRO A 30 -4.20 -6.11 4.06
N GLY A 31 -3.65 -6.96 3.18
CA GLY A 31 -3.44 -8.39 3.43
C GLY A 31 -2.07 -8.88 2.98
N THR A 32 -1.10 -7.97 2.83
CA THR A 32 0.22 -8.33 2.31
C THR A 32 1.05 -9.06 3.38
N PRO A 33 1.52 -10.30 3.12
CA PRO A 33 2.40 -11.00 4.03
C PRO A 33 3.72 -10.23 4.27
N PRO A 34 4.26 -10.19 5.50
CA PRO A 34 5.53 -9.51 5.78
C PRO A 34 6.69 -9.93 4.89
N SER A 35 6.74 -11.21 4.52
CA SER A 35 7.78 -11.78 3.64
C SER A 35 7.75 -11.21 2.22
N TRP A 36 6.68 -10.54 1.81
CA TRP A 36 6.58 -9.92 0.49
C TRP A 36 7.23 -8.55 0.43
N VAL A 37 7.27 -7.83 1.55
CA VAL A 37 7.94 -6.52 1.65
C VAL A 37 9.37 -6.66 2.17
N ALA A 38 9.71 -7.77 2.83
CA ALA A 38 11.07 -8.07 3.24
C ALA A 38 12.01 -8.20 2.02
N SER A 39 13.24 -7.68 2.13
CA SER A 39 14.31 -7.73 1.11
C SER A 39 14.18 -6.70 -0.03
N GLU A 40 14.09 -7.12 -1.30
CA GLU A 40 14.23 -6.28 -2.51
C GLU A 40 13.07 -5.30 -2.76
N GLY A 41 11.98 -5.42 -1.98
CA GLY A 41 10.76 -4.69 -2.23
C GLY A 41 9.99 -5.25 -3.41
N ARG A 42 8.65 -5.30 -3.30
CA ARG A 42 7.81 -5.73 -4.42
C ARG A 42 7.11 -4.55 -5.03
N SER A 43 7.23 -4.44 -6.34
CA SER A 43 6.54 -3.45 -7.17
C SER A 43 5.24 -4.06 -7.69
N VAL A 44 4.16 -3.31 -7.56
CA VAL A 44 2.87 -3.63 -8.19
C VAL A 44 2.65 -2.60 -9.28
N GLU A 45 2.60 -3.07 -10.52
CA GLU A 45 2.36 -2.22 -11.69
C GLU A 45 0.93 -2.41 -12.21
N ARG A 46 0.20 -1.29 -12.26
CA ARG A 46 -1.06 -1.08 -12.99
C ARG A 46 -2.20 -2.05 -12.64
N LEU A 47 -2.93 -1.68 -11.60
CA LEU A 47 -4.37 -1.91 -11.58
C LEU A 47 -5.07 -0.63 -12.05
N PRO A 48 -6.22 -0.72 -12.72
CA PRO A 48 -7.11 0.41 -12.96
C PRO A 48 -8.17 0.47 -11.84
N PRO A 49 -7.88 1.03 -10.66
CA PRO A 49 -8.97 1.44 -9.78
C PRO A 49 -9.81 2.54 -10.44
N SER A 50 -11.04 2.67 -9.96
CA SER A 50 -11.97 3.76 -10.28
C SER A 50 -11.35 5.14 -10.04
N TYR A 51 -10.33 5.19 -9.18
CA TYR A 51 -9.59 6.38 -8.77
C TYR A 51 -8.40 6.77 -9.68
N GLY A 52 -8.11 6.01 -10.76
CA GLY A 52 -7.00 6.25 -11.69
C GLY A 52 -5.92 5.18 -11.59
N SER A 53 -4.87 5.21 -12.43
CA SER A 53 -3.84 4.14 -12.40
C SER A 53 -2.99 4.23 -11.12
N VAL A 54 -2.80 3.11 -10.44
CA VAL A 54 -1.90 3.02 -9.27
C VAL A 54 -0.62 2.31 -9.65
N GLN A 55 0.51 2.97 -9.36
CA GLN A 55 1.84 2.34 -9.33
C GLN A 55 2.33 2.41 -7.90
N MET A 56 2.71 1.28 -7.31
CA MET A 56 3.16 1.22 -5.93
C MET A 56 4.39 0.33 -5.79
N GLN A 57 5.33 0.74 -4.95
CA GLN A 57 6.42 -0.10 -4.49
C GLN A 57 6.44 -0.11 -2.97
N ALA A 58 6.63 -1.28 -2.36
CA ALA A 58 6.73 -1.41 -0.91
C ALA A 58 7.93 -2.28 -0.54
N ARG A 59 8.76 -1.78 0.39
CA ARG A 59 9.96 -2.47 0.87
C ARG A 59 10.17 -2.24 2.36
N GLN A 60 10.52 -3.30 3.08
CA GLN A 60 10.88 -3.25 4.48
C GLN A 60 12.37 -3.55 4.64
N ARG A 61 13.11 -2.60 5.22
CA ARG A 61 14.56 -2.71 5.46
C ARG A 61 14.93 -1.96 6.74
N ASP A 62 15.84 -2.54 7.54
CA ASP A 62 16.43 -1.90 8.73
C ASP A 62 15.37 -1.37 9.73
N GLY A 63 14.26 -2.09 9.88
CA GLY A 63 13.17 -1.68 10.78
C GLY A 63 12.26 -0.56 10.24
N ALA A 64 12.42 -0.19 8.96
CA ALA A 64 11.58 0.79 8.29
C ALA A 64 10.84 0.18 7.09
N LEU A 65 9.59 0.58 6.89
CA LEU A 65 8.78 0.31 5.70
C LEU A 65 8.77 1.58 4.87
N VAL A 66 9.22 1.46 3.63
CA VAL A 66 9.15 2.52 2.63
C VAL A 66 8.14 2.13 1.57
N VAL A 67 7.10 2.94 1.41
CA VAL A 67 6.10 2.82 0.35
C VAL A 67 6.23 4.00 -0.59
N THR A 68 6.41 3.74 -1.88
CA THR A 68 6.42 4.75 -2.93
C THR A 68 5.16 4.59 -3.76
N LEU A 69 4.50 5.70 -4.06
CA LEU A 69 3.29 5.74 -4.85
C LEU A 69 3.54 6.66 -6.06
N GLY A 70 3.33 6.11 -7.25
CA GLY A 70 3.48 6.84 -8.50
C GLY A 70 2.28 7.73 -8.80
N ASP A 71 2.41 8.51 -9.86
CA ASP A 71 1.35 9.40 -10.33
C ASP A 71 0.16 8.61 -10.90
N GLY A 72 -1.01 9.25 -10.91
CA GLY A 72 -2.23 8.72 -11.55
C GLY A 72 -3.43 8.60 -10.62
N LEU A 73 -3.22 8.68 -9.30
CA LEU A 73 -4.31 8.88 -8.35
C LEU A 73 -4.81 10.32 -8.38
N ARG A 74 -6.13 10.48 -8.20
CA ARG A 74 -6.72 11.79 -8.01
C ARG A 74 -6.19 12.41 -6.70
N ASN A 75 -5.79 13.68 -6.74
CA ASN A 75 -5.23 14.40 -5.59
C ASN A 75 -6.13 14.43 -4.33
N GLY A 76 -7.43 14.18 -4.48
CA GLY A 76 -8.39 14.12 -3.36
C GLY A 76 -8.62 12.71 -2.80
N THR A 77 -7.95 11.69 -3.30
CA THR A 77 -8.12 10.31 -2.83
C THR A 77 -7.36 10.11 -1.53
N ALA A 78 -8.07 9.82 -0.44
CA ALA A 78 -7.45 9.39 0.81
C ALA A 78 -6.79 8.01 0.63
N VAL A 79 -5.68 7.78 1.32
CA VAL A 79 -4.90 6.54 1.24
C VAL A 79 -4.64 6.02 2.65
N LYS A 80 -4.89 4.73 2.89
CA LYS A 80 -4.52 4.03 4.13
C LYS A 80 -3.43 3.01 3.81
N VAL A 81 -2.27 3.11 4.44
CA VAL A 81 -1.18 2.13 4.30
C VAL A 81 -1.17 1.23 5.51
N TRP A 82 -1.44 -0.06 5.31
CA TRP A 82 -1.47 -1.04 6.39
C TRP A 82 -0.06 -1.49 6.78
N GLY A 83 0.17 -1.64 8.08
CA GLY A 83 1.44 -2.11 8.63
C GLY A 83 1.62 -3.64 8.49
N PRO A 84 2.81 -4.14 8.15
CA PRO A 84 3.04 -5.56 7.89
C PRO A 84 2.88 -6.44 9.15
N GLN A 85 3.31 -5.96 10.31
CA GLN A 85 3.23 -6.72 11.57
C GLN A 85 2.09 -6.27 12.51
N ARG A 86 1.18 -5.39 12.05
CA ARG A 86 0.12 -4.78 12.88
C ARG A 86 0.63 -4.21 14.23
N THR A 87 1.83 -3.65 14.21
CA THR A 87 2.49 -3.00 15.33
C THR A 87 2.50 -1.49 15.09
N ILE A 88 2.32 -0.71 16.16
CA ILE A 88 2.35 0.75 16.07
C ILE A 88 3.77 1.22 15.70
N PRO A 89 3.97 1.98 14.61
CA PRO A 89 5.25 2.59 14.29
C PRO A 89 5.65 3.63 15.36
N LYS A 90 6.95 3.82 15.58
CA LYS A 90 7.47 4.90 16.44
C LYS A 90 7.46 6.26 15.74
N LEU A 91 7.63 6.27 14.43
CA LEU A 91 7.69 7.47 13.61
C LEU A 91 7.15 7.17 12.22
N VAL A 92 6.36 8.11 11.69
CA VAL A 92 5.87 8.05 10.31
C VAL A 92 6.14 9.38 9.62
N ARG A 93 6.66 9.33 8.39
CA ARG A 93 6.86 10.48 7.51
C ARG A 93 6.22 10.26 6.15
N GLY A 94 5.38 11.20 5.72
CA GLY A 94 4.87 11.30 4.36
C GLY A 94 5.56 12.45 3.65
N ASP A 95 6.23 12.19 2.54
CA ASP A 95 7.02 13.15 1.76
C ASP A 95 8.01 13.95 2.63
N GLY A 96 8.64 13.26 3.58
CA GLY A 96 9.58 13.83 4.54
C GLY A 96 8.95 14.59 5.72
N ARG A 97 7.63 14.77 5.75
CA ARG A 97 6.92 15.46 6.83
C ARG A 97 6.34 14.47 7.85
N PRO A 98 6.42 14.74 9.16
CA PRO A 98 5.79 13.89 10.17
C PRO A 98 4.29 13.74 9.93
N VAL A 99 3.80 12.51 10.00
CA VAL A 99 2.37 12.18 9.98
C VAL A 99 1.98 11.75 11.39
N ALA A 100 0.90 12.29 11.94
CA ALA A 100 0.42 11.96 13.28
C ALA A 100 -0.75 10.95 13.29
N ASP A 101 -1.41 10.77 12.14
CA ASP A 101 -2.56 9.88 11.98
C ASP A 101 -2.09 8.46 11.62
N PHE A 102 -1.65 7.73 12.64
CA PHE A 102 -1.24 6.33 12.53
C PHE A 102 -1.51 5.55 13.82
N ASP A 103 -1.72 4.25 13.68
CA ASP A 103 -2.01 3.32 14.77
C ASP A 103 -1.38 1.94 14.51
N ALA A 104 -1.88 0.91 15.18
CA ALA A 104 -1.39 -0.46 15.03
C ALA A 104 -1.78 -1.06 13.67
N GLU A 105 -2.86 -0.59 13.05
CA GLU A 105 -3.30 -1.06 11.74
C GLU A 105 -2.48 -0.45 10.63
N GLY A 106 -2.11 0.82 10.75
CA GLY A 106 -1.30 1.50 9.76
C GLY A 106 -1.35 3.02 9.82
N VAL A 107 -1.20 3.64 8.66
CA VAL A 107 -1.10 5.11 8.51
C VAL A 107 -2.20 5.58 7.58
N ARG A 108 -2.88 6.67 7.92
CA ARG A 108 -3.86 7.32 7.05
C ARG A 108 -3.37 8.68 6.57
N LEU A 109 -3.53 8.93 5.27
CA LEU A 109 -3.25 10.23 4.65
C LEU A 109 -4.48 10.70 3.86
N ALA A 110 -4.84 11.97 4.02
CA ALA A 110 -6.01 12.56 3.35
C ALA A 110 -5.82 12.76 1.83
N LYS A 111 -4.60 12.60 1.32
CA LYS A 111 -4.22 12.76 -0.08
C LYS A 111 -3.15 11.73 -0.46
N PRO A 112 -2.94 11.43 -1.75
CA PRO A 112 -1.81 10.65 -2.20
C PRO A 112 -0.49 11.31 -1.79
N PHE A 113 0.55 10.48 -1.61
CA PHE A 113 1.91 10.88 -1.28
C PHE A 113 2.87 10.38 -2.35
N GLY A 114 4.09 10.90 -2.42
CA GLY A 114 5.14 10.32 -3.25
C GLY A 114 5.87 9.20 -2.51
N THR A 115 6.26 9.44 -1.25
CA THR A 115 6.94 8.46 -0.40
C THR A 115 6.41 8.50 1.03
N LEU A 116 6.09 7.32 1.58
CA LEU A 116 5.78 7.12 2.98
C LEU A 116 6.87 6.26 3.62
N GLU A 117 7.37 6.70 4.76
CA GLU A 117 8.33 5.96 5.59
C GLU A 117 7.74 5.77 6.98
N ALA A 118 7.64 4.51 7.43
CA ALA A 118 7.24 4.17 8.79
C ALA A 118 8.35 3.37 9.47
N CYS A 119 8.74 3.75 10.68
CA CYS A 119 9.85 3.12 11.43
C CYS A 119 9.35 2.50 12.73
N TRP A 120 9.83 1.30 13.06
CA TRP A 120 9.47 0.53 14.27
C TRP A 120 10.61 0.43 15.28
#